data_AF-X1UQP7-F1
#
_entry.id   AF-X1UQP7-F1
#
_cell.length_a   1.000
_cell.length_b   1.000
_cell.length_c   1.000
_cell.angle_alpha   90.00
_cell.angle_beta   90.00
_cell.angle_gamma   90.00
#
_symmetry.space_group_name_H-M   'P 1'
#
loop_
_entity.id
_entity.type
_entity.pdbx_description
1 polymer ?
#
loop_
_entity_poly.entity_id
_entity_poly.type
_entity_poly.pdbx_seq_one_letter_code
_entity_poly.pdbx_strand_id
1 'polypeptide(L)'
;MEVILAIDIGTSSVKVAAINSKGRLVKTFQTSYPTHYLKPNSLEQDPEDWWDVVKSGIYQILKEKQNIKIPKFSIIGIACCGH
;
A
#
# COMPACT_ATOMS: atom_id res chain seq x y z
N MET A 1 -18.83 4.80 7.10
CA MET A 1 -17.77 4.02 7.78
C MET A 1 -16.45 4.70 7.47
N GLU A 2 -15.85 5.34 8.45
CA GLU A 2 -14.54 5.96 8.28
C GLU A 2 -13.43 4.89 8.23
N VAL A 3 -12.43 5.12 7.39
CA VAL A 3 -11.27 4.25 7.24
C VAL A 3 -9.98 5.08 7.18
N ILE A 4 -8.91 4.47 7.67
CA ILE A 4 -7.53 4.93 7.50
C ILE A 4 -6.86 4.00 6.48
N LEU A 5 -6.12 4.58 5.52
CA LEU A 5 -5.22 3.81 4.68
C LEU A 5 -3.88 3.65 5.42
N ALA A 6 -3.47 2.42 5.66
CA ALA A 6 -2.15 2.08 6.16
C ALA A 6 -1.28 1.61 4.98
N ILE A 7 -0.16 2.30 4.75
CA ILE A 7 0.81 2.00 3.70
C ILE A 7 2.10 1.56 4.38
N ASP A 8 2.53 0.34 4.08
CA ASP A 8 3.75 -0.28 4.60
C ASP A 8 4.71 -0.54 3.44
N ILE A 9 5.78 0.25 3.37
CA ILE A 9 6.83 0.18 2.37
C ILE A 9 7.94 -0.71 2.93
N GLY A 10 7.79 -2.02 2.75
CA GLY A 10 8.82 -3.00 3.08
C GLY A 10 9.87 -3.09 1.98
N THR A 11 10.99 -3.75 2.21
CA THR A 11 12.16 -3.80 1.30
C THR A 11 11.94 -4.46 -0.05
N SER A 12 10.84 -5.15 -0.32
CA SER A 12 10.62 -5.80 -1.64
C SER A 12 9.18 -5.69 -2.12
N SER A 13 8.33 -5.07 -1.33
CA SER A 13 6.91 -4.91 -1.64
C SER A 13 6.28 -3.80 -0.82
N VAL A 14 5.24 -3.20 -1.38
CA VAL A 14 4.35 -2.30 -0.66
C VAL A 14 3.08 -3.05 -0.33
N LYS A 15 2.63 -2.90 0.92
CA LYS A 15 1.31 -3.31 1.37
C LYS A 15 0.46 -2.07 1.64
N VAL A 16 -0.76 -2.07 1.11
CA VAL A 16 -1.77 -1.04 1.39
C VAL A 16 -2.97 -1.73 2.03
N ALA A 17 -3.41 -1.23 3.18
CA ALA A 17 -4.56 -1.73 3.91
C ALA A 17 -5.55 -0.61 4.21
N ALA A 18 -6.84 -0.93 4.18
CA ALA A 18 -7.89 -0.06 4.69
C ALA A 18 -8.37 -0.62 6.03
N ILE A 19 -8.26 0.18 7.09
CA ILE A 19 -8.63 -0.20 8.46
C ILE A 19 -9.74 0.74 8.92
N ASN A 20 -10.84 0.21 9.46
CA ASN A 20 -11.93 1.04 9.96
C ASN A 20 -11.65 1.57 11.39
N SER A 21 -12.50 2.48 11.86
CA SER A 21 -12.37 3.08 13.21
C SER A 21 -12.43 2.09 14.39
N LYS A 22 -12.86 0.84 14.15
CA LYS A 22 -12.84 -0.24 15.15
C LYS A 22 -11.56 -1.09 15.09
N GLY A 23 -10.57 -0.67 14.32
CA GLY A 23 -9.33 -1.43 14.09
C GLY A 23 -9.49 -2.67 13.22
N ARG A 24 -10.62 -2.83 12.51
CA ARG A 24 -10.84 -4.01 11.65
C ARG A 24 -10.27 -3.77 10.26
N LEU A 25 -9.56 -4.77 9.74
CA LEU A 25 -9.12 -4.81 8.35
C LEU A 25 -10.34 -4.93 7.43
N VAL A 26 -10.51 -3.95 6.54
CA VAL A 26 -11.58 -3.90 5.54
C VAL A 26 -11.09 -4.49 4.22
N LYS A 27 -9.90 -4.10 3.79
CA LYS A 27 -9.22 -4.59 2.58
C LYS A 27 -7.71 -4.52 2.76
N THR A 28 -7.00 -5.35 2.02
CA THR A 28 -5.55 -5.28 1.87
C THR A 28 -5.15 -5.60 0.44
N PHE A 29 -4.03 -5.04 0.00
CA PHE A 29 -3.38 -5.35 -1.25
C PHE A 29 -1.87 -5.29 -1.05
N GLN A 30 -1.13 -6.15 -1.73
CA GLN A 30 0.33 -6.17 -1.68
C GLN A 30 0.88 -6.37 -3.08
N THR A 31 1.88 -5.58 -3.44
CA THR A 31 2.57 -5.67 -4.73
C THR A 31 4.07 -5.55 -4.50
N SER A 32 4.83 -6.37 -5.20
CA SER A 32 6.29 -6.32 -5.21
C SER A 32 6.83 -5.26 -6.16
N TYR A 33 8.04 -4.81 -5.91
CA TYR A 33 8.84 -3.98 -6.80
C TYR A 33 10.28 -4.51 -6.84
N PRO A 34 11.06 -4.23 -7.90
CA PRO A 34 12.37 -4.83 -8.04
C PRO A 34 13.36 -4.26 -7.02
N THR A 35 14.41 -5.05 -6.75
CA THR A 35 15.62 -4.59 -6.08
C THR A 35 16.78 -4.97 -6.97
N HIS A 36 17.61 -3.99 -7.31
CA HIS A 36 18.72 -4.16 -8.23
C HIS A 36 19.95 -4.62 -7.46
N TYR A 37 20.41 -5.84 -7.73
CA TYR A 37 21.64 -6.39 -7.15
C TYR A 37 22.81 -6.10 -8.09
N LEU A 38 23.65 -5.12 -7.74
CA LEU A 38 24.72 -4.64 -8.62
C LEU A 38 26.01 -5.46 -8.46
N LYS A 39 26.33 -5.88 -7.23
CA LYS A 39 27.52 -6.66 -6.85
C LYS A 39 27.26 -7.32 -5.47
N PRO A 40 28.10 -8.25 -5.00
CA PRO A 40 27.94 -8.82 -3.65
C PRO A 40 27.82 -7.71 -2.60
N ASN A 41 26.79 -7.80 -1.76
CA ASN A 41 26.45 -6.82 -0.71
C ASN A 41 26.09 -5.41 -1.20
N SER A 42 25.74 -5.23 -2.48
CA SER A 42 25.28 -3.95 -3.03
C SER A 42 23.91 -4.13 -3.67
N LEU A 43 22.95 -3.39 -3.15
CA LEU A 43 21.58 -3.37 -3.62
C LEU A 43 21.07 -1.95 -3.69
N GLU A 44 20.28 -1.66 -4.72
CA GLU A 44 19.66 -0.37 -4.95
C GLU A 44 18.20 -0.56 -5.36
N GLN A 45 17.40 0.47 -5.14
CA GLN A 45 15.98 0.50 -5.48
C GLN A 45 15.68 1.85 -6.11
N ASP A 46 14.75 1.86 -7.06
CA ASP A 46 14.24 3.09 -7.65
C ASP A 46 13.09 3.64 -6.79
N PRO A 47 13.18 4.88 -6.26
CA PRO A 47 12.07 5.52 -5.55
C PRO A 47 10.79 5.64 -6.41
N GLU A 48 10.91 5.73 -7.73
CA GLU A 48 9.74 5.75 -8.62
C GLU A 48 9.01 4.41 -8.63
N ASP A 49 9.74 3.29 -8.52
CA ASP A 49 9.11 1.97 -8.39
C ASP A 49 8.25 1.92 -7.11
N TRP A 50 8.77 2.45 -5.98
CA TRP A 50 8.01 2.54 -4.73
C TRP A 50 6.73 3.36 -4.93
N TRP A 51 6.83 4.52 -5.57
CA TRP A 51 5.70 5.40 -5.79
C TRP A 51 4.63 4.77 -6.70
N ASP A 52 5.06 4.12 -7.77
CA ASP A 52 4.17 3.42 -8.70
C ASP A 52 3.41 2.28 -8.02
N VAL A 53 4.09 1.49 -7.17
CA VAL A 53 3.41 0.43 -6.44
C VAL A 53 2.50 0.93 -5.32
N VAL A 54 2.83 2.04 -4.65
CA VAL A 54 1.94 2.70 -3.68
C VAL A 54 0.65 3.15 -4.36
N LYS A 55 0.76 3.88 -5.48
CA LYS A 55 -0.40 4.31 -6.27
C LYS A 55 -1.23 3.11 -6.71
N SER A 56 -0.59 2.09 -7.27
CA SER A 56 -1.24 0.86 -7.71
C SER A 56 -2.01 0.21 -6.55
N GLY A 57 -1.39 0.04 -5.39
CA GLY A 57 -2.02 -0.53 -4.21
C GLY A 57 -3.24 0.26 -3.73
N ILE A 58 -3.16 1.60 -3.70
CA ILE A 58 -4.30 2.47 -3.38
C ILE A 58 -5.43 2.26 -4.40
N TYR A 59 -5.14 2.23 -5.69
CA TYR A 59 -6.15 1.98 -6.72
C TYR A 59 -6.83 0.62 -6.55
N GLN A 60 -6.07 -0.43 -6.20
CA GLN A 60 -6.64 -1.77 -5.97
C GLN A 60 -7.57 -1.80 -4.74
N ILE A 61 -7.21 -1.10 -3.67
CA ILE A 61 -8.06 -0.95 -2.47
C ILE A 61 -9.37 -0.23 -2.81
N LEU A 62 -9.30 0.83 -3.62
CA LEU A 62 -10.45 1.64 -4.03
C LEU A 62 -11.35 0.97 -5.08
N LYS A 63 -10.82 0.00 -5.83
CA LYS A 63 -11.57 -0.68 -6.90
C LYS A 63 -12.82 -1.38 -6.37
N GLU A 64 -13.94 -1.16 -7.07
CA GLU A 64 -15.27 -1.65 -6.66
C GLU A 64 -15.46 -3.15 -6.83
N LYS A 65 -14.60 -3.84 -7.59
CA LYS A 65 -14.72 -5.28 -7.88
C LYS A 65 -14.48 -6.21 -6.69
N GLN A 66 -14.25 -5.68 -5.49
CA GLN A 66 -14.08 -6.46 -4.27
C GLN A 66 -15.36 -6.37 -3.42
N ASN A 67 -15.60 -7.36 -2.55
CA ASN A 67 -16.84 -7.55 -1.77
C ASN A 67 -17.29 -6.34 -0.91
N ILE A 68 -16.43 -5.34 -0.70
CA ILE A 68 -16.73 -4.15 0.11
C ILE A 68 -16.36 -2.89 -0.69
N LYS A 69 -17.29 -1.95 -0.88
CA LYS A 69 -17.01 -0.65 -1.49
C LYS A 69 -16.50 0.33 -0.42
N ILE A 70 -15.41 1.04 -0.71
CA ILE A 70 -14.89 2.13 0.13
C ILE A 70 -15.25 3.46 -0.55
N PRO A 71 -16.21 4.23 -0.02
CA PRO A 71 -16.52 5.55 -0.56
C PRO A 71 -15.31 6.49 -0.47
N LYS A 72 -15.07 7.31 -1.50
CA LYS A 72 -13.92 8.23 -1.52
C LYS A 72 -13.87 9.14 -0.27
N PHE A 73 -15.00 9.73 0.12
CA PHE A 73 -15.12 10.62 1.28
C PHE A 73 -15.05 9.91 2.64
N SER A 74 -14.89 8.58 2.66
CA SER A 74 -14.79 7.84 3.90
C SER A 74 -13.35 7.56 4.33
N ILE A 75 -12.36 7.91 3.51
CA ILE A 75 -10.94 7.86 3.87
C ILE A 75 -10.60 9.16 4.60
N ILE A 76 -10.31 9.07 5.89
CA ILE A 76 -10.10 10.23 6.76
C ILE A 76 -8.63 10.44 7.12
N GLY A 77 -7.75 9.54 6.70
CA GLY A 77 -6.33 9.64 6.99
C GLY A 77 -5.50 8.59 6.26
N ILE A 78 -4.20 8.87 6.18
CA ILE A 78 -3.18 7.97 5.64
C ILE A 78 -2.08 7.85 6.70
N ALA A 79 -1.72 6.63 7.05
CA ALA A 79 -0.55 6.31 7.84
C ALA A 79 0.47 5.61 6.93
N CYS A 80 1.72 6.03 6.99
CA CYS A 80 2.81 5.42 6.22
C CYS A 80 3.90 4.95 7.18
N CYS A 81 4.41 3.74 6.96
CA CYS A 81 5.63 3.24 7.58
C CYS A 81 6.53 2.63 6.49
N GLY A 82 7.83 2.63 6.75
CA GLY A 82 8.83 2.07 5.85
C GLY A 82 10.20 2.09 6.51
N HIS A 83 11.16 1.46 5.84
CA HIS A 83 12.56 1.40 6.28
C HIS A 83 13.34 2.68 6.01
#